data_AF-A0A4Y2X540-F1
#
_entry.id   AF-A0A4Y2X540-F1
#
_cell.length_a   1.000
_cell.length_b   1.000
_cell.length_c   1.000
_cell.angle_alpha   90.00
_cell.angle_beta   90.00
_cell.angle_gamma   90.00
#
_symmetry.space_group_name_H-M   'P 1'
#
loop_
_entity.id
_entity.type
_entity.pdbx_description
1 polymer ?
#
loop_
_entity_poly.entity_id
_entity_poly.type
_entity_poly.pdbx_seq_one_letter_code
_entity_poly.pdbx_strand_id
1 'polypeptide(L)' 'MKFFLRNAIRQAISKALVAYYQKYVDEASKKEIKDILIQYDRSLLVADPRRCEPKKFGGPGARARYQKSYR' A
#
# COMPACT_ATOMS: atom_id res chain seq x y z
N MET A 1 9.32 9.64 2.06
CA MET A 1 8.79 9.83 0.69
C MET A 1 9.38 8.85 -0.33
N LYS A 2 10.71 8.67 -0.40
CA LYS A 2 11.37 7.75 -1.37
C LYS A 2 10.86 6.29 -1.37
N PHE A 3 10.51 5.72 -0.21
CA PHE A 3 9.98 4.35 -0.12
C PHE A 3 8.56 4.20 -0.69
N PHE A 4 7.71 5.22 -0.58
CA PHE A 4 6.32 5.16 -1.03
C PHE A 4 6.22 5.15 -2.57
N LEU A 5 7.07 5.93 -3.25
CA LEU A 5 7.06 6.02 -4.70
C LEU A 5 7.51 4.72 -5.37
N ARG A 6 8.54 4.07 -4.81
CA ARG A 6 9.04 2.77 -5.31
C ARG A 6 7.97 1.68 -5.22
N ASN A 7 7.28 1.60 -4.08
CA ASN A 7 6.24 0.61 -3.87
C ASN A 7 5.00 0.88 -4.72
N ALA A 8 4.66 2.16 -4.95
CA ALA A 8 3.56 2.54 -5.84
C ALA A 8 3.79 2.07 -7.28
N ILE A 9 5.01 2.25 -7.82
CA ILE A 9 5.37 1.80 -9.18
C ILE A 9 5.28 0.27 -9.29
N ARG A 10 5.83 -0.47 -8.32
CA ARG A 10 5.76 -1.94 -8.31
C ARG A 10 4.30 -2.43 -8.30
N GLN A 11 3.46 -1.80 -7.47
CA GLN A 11 2.04 -2.13 -7.38
C GLN A 11 1.29 -1.86 -8.69
N ALA A 12 1.60 -0.76 -9.37
CA ALA A 12 0.97 -0.40 -10.63
C ALA A 12 1.28 -1.43 -11.72
N ILE A 13 2.55 -1.82 -11.86
CA ILE A 13 2.98 -2.81 -12.85
C ILE A 13 2.32 -4.17 -12.58
N SER A 14 2.36 -4.66 -11.34
CA SER A 14 1.75 -5.95 -10.98
C SER A 14 0.24 -5.98 -11.22
N LYS A 15 -0.48 -4.90 -10.88
CA LYS A 15 -1.93 -4.79 -11.13
C LYS A 15 -2.25 -4.73 -12.62
N ALA A 16 -1.47 -3.98 -13.40
CA ALA A 16 -1.67 -3.88 -14.85
C ALA A 16 -1.48 -5.23 -15.54
N LEU A 17 -0.48 -6.01 -15.12
CA LEU A 17 -0.19 -7.32 -15.68
C LEU A 17 -1.34 -8.30 -15.43
N VAL A 18 -1.82 -8.40 -14.19
CA VAL A 18 -3.00 -9.25 -13.87
C VAL A 18 -4.25 -8.81 -14.63
N ALA A 19 -4.47 -7.49 -14.78
CA ALA A 19 -5.61 -6.95 -15.52
C ALA A 19 -5.53 -7.21 -17.04
N TYR A 20 -4.33 -7.25 -17.61
CA TYR A 20 -4.13 -7.59 -19.01
C TYR A 20 -4.51 -9.04 -19.30
N TYR A 21 -4.00 -9.99 -18.51
CA TYR A 21 -4.31 -11.42 -18.67
C TYR A 21 -5.79 -11.72 -18.44
N GLN A 22 -6.42 -11.01 -17.49
CA GLN A 22 -7.86 -11.07 -17.26
C GLN A 22 -8.69 -10.74 -18.50
N LYS A 23 -8.24 -9.80 -19.34
CA LYS A 23 -9.03 -9.26 -20.45
C LYS A 23 -8.69 -9.90 -21.80
N TYR A 24 -7.44 -10.28 -22.02
CA TYR A 24 -6.94 -10.61 -23.37
C TYR A 24 -6.39 -12.02 -23.54
N VAL A 25 -6.23 -12.81 -22.46
CA VAL A 25 -5.59 -14.13 -22.55
C VAL A 25 -6.53 -15.21 -22.01
N ASP A 26 -6.41 -15.62 -20.75
CA ASP A 26 -7.21 -16.67 -20.15
C ASP A 26 -7.14 -16.63 -18.60
N GLU A 27 -8.12 -17.26 -17.96
CA GLU A 27 -8.24 -17.27 -16.48
C GLU A 27 -7.21 -18.18 -15.79
N ALA A 28 -6.72 -19.23 -16.47
CA ALA A 28 -5.77 -20.16 -15.87
C ALA A 28 -4.40 -19.49 -15.72
N SER A 29 -3.88 -18.90 -16.81
CA SER A 29 -2.64 -18.12 -16.81
C SER A 29 -2.67 -16.96 -15.83
N LYS A 30 -3.81 -16.27 -15.73
CA LYS A 30 -4.00 -15.21 -14.72
C LYS A 30 -3.84 -15.73 -13.30
N LYS A 31 -4.42 -16.90 -12.98
CA LYS A 31 -4.36 -17.47 -11.64
C LYS A 31 -2.93 -17.85 -11.27
N GLU A 32 -2.20 -18.49 -12.18
CA GLU A 32 -0.78 -18.85 -11.98
C GLU A 32 0.09 -17.62 -11.68
N ILE A 33 -0.03 -16.57 -12.50
CA ILE A 33 0.71 -15.31 -12.30
C ILE A 33 0.34 -14.67 -10.96
N LYS A 34 -0.94 -14.66 -10.62
CA LYS A 34 -1.41 -14.10 -9.34
C LYS A 34 -0.85 -14.87 -8.15
N ASP A 35 -0.82 -16.20 -8.22
CA ASP A 35 -0.31 -17.04 -7.14
C ASP A 35 1.20 -16.85 -6.96
N ILE A 36 1.97 -16.75 -8.05
CA ILE A 36 3.41 -16.42 -8.02
C ILE A 36 3.63 -15.05 -7.36
N LEU A 37 2.85 -14.02 -7.75
CA LEU A 37 2.97 -12.67 -7.18
C LEU A 37 2.64 -12.64 -5.69
N ILE A 38 1.61 -13.40 -5.26
CA ILE A 38 1.22 -13.50 -3.85
C ILE A 38 2.30 -14.23 -3.03
N GLN A 39 2.87 -15.31 -3.56
CA GLN A 39 3.94 -16.05 -2.90
C GLN A 39 5.20 -15.20 -2.72
N TYR A 40 5.53 -14.36 -3.70
CA TYR A 40 6.68 -13.47 -3.59
C TYR A 40 6.42 -12.32 -2.59
N ASP A 41 5.37 -11.53 -2.83
CA ASP A 41 5.01 -10.41 -1.95
C ASP A 41 3.55 -9.97 -2.14
N ARG A 42 2.73 -10.18 -1.11
CA ARG A 42 1.31 -9.81 -1.09
C ARG A 42 1.08 -8.30 -1.30
N SER A 43 2.05 -7.46 -0.93
CA SER A 43 1.96 -6.00 -1.06
C SER A 43 1.96 -5.53 -2.52
N LEU A 44 2.31 -6.38 -3.49
CA LEU A 44 2.26 -6.05 -4.91
C LEU A 44 0.84 -5.94 -5.47
N LEU A 45 -0.13 -6.63 -4.86
CA LEU A 45 -1.52 -6.64 -5.32
C LEU A 45 -2.44 -5.80 -4.43
N VAL A 46 -2.19 -5.76 -3.11
CA VAL A 46 -3.04 -5.06 -2.14
C VAL A 46 -2.32 -3.81 -1.61
N ALA A 47 -2.99 -2.67 -1.70
CA ALA A 47 -2.49 -1.40 -1.16
C ALA A 47 -2.42 -1.41 0.37
N ASP A 48 -1.35 -0.86 0.92
CA ASP A 48 -1.28 -0.62 2.37
C ASP A 48 -2.22 0.56 2.71
N PRO A 49 -3.21 0.36 3.61
CA PRO A 49 -4.19 1.39 3.95
C PRO A 49 -3.64 2.49 4.87
N ARG A 50 -2.43 2.36 5.40
CA ARG A 50 -1.87 3.28 6.40
C ARG A 50 -1.73 4.69 5.82
N ARG A 51 -2.35 5.64 6.51
CA ARG A 51 -2.27 7.08 6.24
C ARG A 51 -1.86 7.81 7.51
N CYS A 52 -1.18 8.94 7.35
CA CYS A 52 -0.83 9.79 8.49
C CYS A 52 -2.11 10.32 9.13
N GLU A 53 -2.28 10.09 10.43
CA GLU A 53 -3.41 10.63 11.18
C GLU A 53 -3.39 12.17 11.14
N PRO A 54 -4.56 12.83 11.02
CA PRO A 54 -4.63 14.28 11.02
C PRO A 54 -4.24 14.84 12.40
N LYS A 55 -3.60 16.02 12.39
CA LYS A 55 -3.22 16.74 13.62
C LYS A 55 -4.46 17.12 14.43
N LYS A 56 -4.41 16.89 15.74
CA LYS A 56 -5.40 17.40 16.70
C LYS A 56 -4.84 18.63 17.42
N PHE A 57 -5.70 19.54 17.88
CA PHE A 57 -5.27 20.76 18.59
C PHE A 57 -4.57 20.43 19.92
N GLY A 58 -3.81 21.34 20.51
CA GLY A 58 -3.23 21.14 21.85
C GLY A 58 -1.96 20.28 21.90
N GLY A 59 -1.22 20.21 20.79
CA GLY A 59 0.11 19.61 20.73
C GLY A 59 0.75 19.70 19.35
N PRO A 60 2.02 19.31 19.21
CA PRO A 60 2.74 19.41 17.94
C PRO A 60 2.28 18.37 16.90
N GLY A 61 1.80 17.19 17.30
CA GLY A 61 1.50 16.06 16.41
C GLY A 61 0.06 15.55 16.49
N ALA A 62 -0.23 14.47 15.74
CA ALA A 62 -1.54 13.81 15.76
C ALA A 62 -1.91 13.25 17.14
N ARG A 63 -0.93 12.69 17.85
CA ARG A 63 -1.10 12.09 19.19
C ARG A 63 -0.37 12.83 20.32
N ALA A 64 0.71 13.55 20.00
CA ALA A 64 1.49 14.28 20.99
C ALA A 64 0.72 15.48 21.53
N ARG A 65 0.67 15.64 22.86
CA ARG A 65 0.10 16.80 23.57
C ARG A 65 1.21 17.65 24.16
N TYR A 66 0.96 18.95 24.35
CA TYR A 66 1.88 19.78 25.12
C TYR A 66 1.99 19.29 26.56
N GLN A 67 3.22 19.17 27.06
CA GLN A 67 3.46 18.78 28.44
C GLN A 67 2.88 19.83 29.38
N LYS A 68 2.12 19.37 30.38
CA LYS A 68 1.57 20.24 31.41
C LYS A 68 2.41 20.10 32.67
N SER A 69 2.78 21.22 33.29
CA SER A 69 3.32 21.26 34.64
C SER A 69 2.17 21.53 35.60
N TYR A 70 1.74 20.51 36.33
CA TYR A 70 0.88 20.69 37.48
C TYR A 70 1.73 20.48 38.73
N ARG A 71 2.01 21.60 39.40
CA ARG A 71 2.49 21.69 40.78
C ARG A 71 1.69 22.81 41.42
#